data_AF-A0A3N4ILC5-F1
#
_entry.id   AF-A0A3N4ILC5-F1
#
_cell.length_a   1.000
_cell.length_b   1.000
_cell.length_c   1.000
_cell.angle_alpha   90.00
_cell.angle_beta   90.00
_cell.angle_gamma   90.00
#
_symmetry.space_group_name_H-M   'P 1'
#
loop_
_entity.id
_entity.type
_entity.pdbx_description
1 polymer ?
#
loop_
_entity_poly.entity_id
_entity_poly.type
_entity_poly.pdbx_seq_one_letter_code
_entity_poly.pdbx_strand_id
1 'polypeptide(L)'
;FIPPTDIFETPATYNLEIALPGVAKENIDVEWVEDTKLVIKAHNKTAEASSSRPGSPKEGEKEGEKVNGGEEQEPPHKRRKYWLSERTIGEFVKEVQFPEDIDVESTSVRLDAGLLYVEVKKMEKRRRAKVEVE
;
A
#
# COMPACT_ATOMS: atom_id res chain seq x y z
N PHE A 1 -7.73 3.41 -0.64
CA PHE A 1 -7.85 3.77 -2.06
C PHE A 1 -7.17 2.69 -2.89
N ILE A 2 -7.40 2.59 -4.19
CA ILE A 2 -6.70 1.61 -5.06
C ILE A 2 -5.88 2.41 -6.06
N PRO A 3 -4.57 2.56 -5.87
CA PRO A 3 -3.73 3.29 -6.82
C PRO A 3 -3.66 2.54 -8.15
N PRO A 4 -3.63 3.25 -9.30
CA PRO A 4 -3.18 2.69 -10.55
C PRO A 4 -1.85 1.97 -10.35
N THR A 5 -1.76 0.75 -10.83
CA THR A 5 -0.62 -0.14 -10.59
C THR A 5 -0.34 -0.95 -11.85
N ASP A 6 0.89 -0.90 -12.33
CA ASP A 6 1.40 -1.77 -13.37
C ASP A 6 2.32 -2.82 -12.73
N ILE A 7 2.20 -4.06 -13.17
CA ILE A 7 3.05 -5.17 -12.72
C ILE A 7 3.48 -5.94 -13.97
N PHE A 8 4.79 -6.09 -14.14
CA PHE A 8 5.35 -6.79 -15.29
C PHE A 8 6.63 -7.52 -14.90
N GLU A 9 7.03 -8.50 -15.70
CA GLU A 9 8.26 -9.25 -15.49
C GLU A 9 9.19 -9.14 -16.69
N THR A 10 10.48 -9.25 -16.41
CA THR A 10 11.54 -9.50 -17.37
C THR A 10 12.08 -10.92 -17.13
N PRO A 11 13.02 -11.41 -17.97
CA PRO A 11 13.70 -12.67 -17.66
C PRO A 11 14.43 -12.68 -16.31
N ALA A 12 14.82 -11.51 -15.78
CA ALA A 12 15.63 -11.40 -14.56
C ALA A 12 14.87 -10.83 -13.34
N THR A 13 13.80 -10.06 -13.56
CA THR A 13 13.16 -9.28 -12.49
C THR A 13 11.63 -9.26 -12.60
N TYR A 14 10.96 -9.09 -11.47
CA TYR A 14 9.60 -8.59 -11.39
C TYR A 14 9.63 -7.10 -11.04
N ASN A 15 8.76 -6.31 -11.68
CA ASN A 15 8.71 -4.86 -11.53
C ASN A 15 7.28 -4.44 -11.23
N LEU A 16 7.12 -3.57 -10.23
CA LEU A 16 5.86 -2.96 -9.87
C LEU A 16 6.00 -1.44 -9.97
N GLU A 17 5.04 -0.79 -10.60
CA GLU A 17 4.94 0.66 -10.68
C GLU A 17 3.58 1.09 -10.11
N ILE A 18 3.58 1.86 -9.02
CA ILE A 18 2.35 2.25 -8.29
C ILE A 18 2.25 3.76 -8.19
N ALA A 19 1.19 4.33 -8.79
CA ALA A 19 0.97 5.77 -8.79
C ALA A 19 0.52 6.26 -7.40
N LEU A 20 1.41 6.95 -6.69
CA LEU A 20 1.24 7.48 -5.34
C LEU A 20 1.51 9.01 -5.27
N PRO A 21 0.80 9.84 -6.05
CA PRO A 21 1.02 11.28 -6.04
C PRO A 21 0.65 11.91 -4.70
N GLY A 22 1.60 12.68 -4.15
CA GLY A 22 1.43 13.40 -2.89
C GLY A 22 1.58 12.54 -1.63
N VAL A 23 1.99 11.28 -1.76
CA VAL A 23 2.36 10.43 -0.62
C VAL A 23 3.83 10.69 -0.26
N ALA A 24 4.09 11.03 1.00
CA ALA A 24 5.46 11.19 1.50
C ALA A 24 6.13 9.82 1.67
N LYS A 25 7.47 9.76 1.54
CA LYS A 25 8.23 8.51 1.66
C LYS A 25 8.03 7.83 3.02
N GLU A 26 7.99 8.60 4.10
CA GLU A 26 7.72 8.09 5.45
C GLU A 26 6.32 7.48 5.64
N ASN A 27 5.41 7.66 4.69
CA ASN A 27 4.04 7.15 4.75
C ASN A 27 3.87 5.89 3.90
N ILE A 28 4.97 5.27 3.44
CA ILE A 28 4.99 4.07 2.60
C ILE A 28 5.79 3.00 3.33
N ASP A 29 5.14 1.87 3.61
CA ASP A 29 5.76 0.69 4.17
C ASP A 29 5.77 -0.42 3.12
N VAL A 30 6.93 -1.06 2.95
CA VAL A 30 7.12 -2.18 2.02
C VAL A 30 7.74 -3.33 2.82
N GLU A 31 6.98 -4.40 2.97
CA GLU A 31 7.33 -5.52 3.86
C GLU A 31 7.17 -6.85 3.14
N TRP A 32 8.13 -7.75 3.33
CA TRP A 32 7.99 -9.15 2.98
C TRP A 32 7.30 -9.88 4.13
N VAL A 33 6.19 -10.56 3.84
CA VAL A 33 5.46 -11.37 4.84
C VAL A 33 5.83 -12.85 4.75
N GLU A 34 6.22 -13.29 3.56
CA GLU A 34 6.70 -14.63 3.23
C GLU A 34 7.80 -14.51 2.16
N ASP A 35 8.49 -15.61 1.84
CA ASP A 35 9.58 -15.63 0.85
C ASP A 35 9.16 -15.22 -0.57
N THR A 36 7.85 -15.19 -0.83
CA THR A 36 7.27 -14.87 -2.15
C THR A 36 6.10 -13.88 -2.07
N LYS A 37 5.86 -13.26 -0.91
CA LYS A 37 4.73 -12.35 -0.71
C LYS A 37 5.19 -10.97 -0.23
N LEU A 38 5.00 -9.98 -1.10
CA LEU A 38 5.28 -8.57 -0.80
C LEU A 38 3.99 -7.83 -0.44
N VAL A 39 4.03 -7.09 0.65
CA VAL A 39 2.95 -6.21 1.10
C VAL A 39 3.42 -4.77 1.05
N ILE A 40 2.65 -3.94 0.35
CA ILE A 40 2.90 -2.50 0.18
C ILE A 40 1.74 -1.77 0.83
N LYS A 41 2.02 -0.97 1.85
CA LYS A 41 1.04 -0.13 2.53
C LYS A 41 1.42 1.32 2.28
N ALA A 42 0.43 2.18 2.06
CA ALA A 42 0.68 3.61 2.23
C ALA A 42 -0.56 4.37 2.65
N HIS A 43 -0.32 5.54 3.22
CA HIS A 43 -1.38 6.46 3.60
C HIS A 43 -1.21 7.82 2.93
N ASN A 44 -2.21 8.23 2.17
CA ASN A 44 -2.29 9.61 1.69
C ASN A 44 -3.11 10.41 2.72
N LYS A 45 -2.42 11.14 3.59
CA LYS A 45 -3.07 12.11 4.47
C LYS A 45 -3.23 13.42 3.69
N THR A 46 -4.46 13.85 3.50
CA THR A 46 -4.67 15.30 3.34
C THR A 46 -4.40 15.92 4.71
N ALA A 47 -3.86 17.13 4.77
CA ALA A 47 -3.57 17.85 6.01
C ALA A 47 -4.78 18.00 6.98
N GLU A 48 -5.97 17.50 6.62
CA GLU A 48 -7.23 17.61 7.36
C GLU A 48 -8.05 16.29 7.38
N ALA A 49 -7.50 15.16 6.90
CA ALA A 49 -8.24 13.89 6.82
C ALA A 49 -8.30 13.11 8.16
N SER A 50 -8.38 13.82 9.30
CA SER A 50 -8.83 13.23 10.57
C SER A 50 -10.35 13.33 10.76
N SER A 51 -11.09 14.03 9.88
CA SER A 51 -12.56 13.99 9.92
C SER A 51 -13.12 13.01 8.89
N SER A 52 -13.58 11.87 9.40
CA SER A 52 -14.63 11.00 8.87
C SER A 52 -15.40 11.51 7.65
N ARG A 53 -15.45 10.69 6.59
CA ARG A 53 -16.28 10.90 5.39
C ARG A 53 -17.75 11.16 5.80
N PRO A 54 -18.35 12.32 5.48
CA PRO A 54 -19.79 12.48 5.60
C PRO A 54 -20.43 11.79 4.39
N GLY A 55 -20.96 10.58 4.55
CA GLY A 55 -21.69 9.91 3.46
C GLY A 55 -21.88 8.40 3.53
N SER A 56 -21.50 7.72 4.61
CA SER A 56 -21.92 6.32 4.82
C SER A 56 -23.20 6.30 5.65
N PRO A 57 -24.33 5.78 5.16
CA PRO A 57 -25.49 5.52 6.00
C PRO A 57 -25.10 4.47 7.05
N LYS A 58 -25.08 4.84 8.33
CA LYS A 58 -25.09 3.89 9.44
C LYS A 58 -26.55 3.57 9.73
N GLU A 59 -27.06 2.48 9.19
CA GLU A 59 -28.25 1.81 9.73
C GLU A 59 -27.83 0.90 10.89
N GLY A 60 -28.53 1.04 12.03
CA GLY A 60 -28.51 0.06 13.12
C GLY A 60 -27.86 0.56 14.41
N GLU A 61 -28.68 1.09 15.32
CA GLU A 61 -28.35 1.25 16.75
C GLU A 61 -28.10 -0.11 17.41
N LYS A 62 -27.07 -0.20 18.26
CA LYS A 62 -27.20 -0.70 19.64
C LYS A 62 -26.04 -0.24 20.53
N GLU A 63 -26.43 0.18 21.72
CA GLU A 63 -25.65 0.69 22.84
C GLU A 63 -24.54 -0.26 23.31
N GLY A 64 -23.47 0.31 23.86
CA GLY A 64 -22.59 -0.42 24.78
C GLY A 64 -21.13 0.02 24.78
N GLU A 65 -20.76 0.76 25.82
CA GLU A 65 -19.43 0.81 26.44
C GLU A 65 -18.35 1.76 25.88
N LYS A 66 -17.90 2.65 26.78
CA LYS A 66 -16.81 3.62 26.64
C LYS A 66 -15.49 2.93 26.30
N VAL A 67 -14.81 3.39 25.25
CA VAL A 67 -13.34 3.40 25.21
C VAL A 67 -12.87 4.81 24.90
N ASN A 68 -11.99 5.28 25.77
CA ASN A 68 -11.45 6.63 25.86
C ASN A 68 -10.46 6.86 24.70
N GLY A 69 -10.83 7.69 23.73
CA GLY A 69 -9.93 8.18 22.69
C GLY A 69 -10.35 9.60 22.33
N GLY A 70 -9.67 10.60 22.90
CA GLY A 70 -10.00 12.00 22.71
C GLY A 70 -9.86 12.39 21.24
N GLU A 71 -10.98 12.59 20.55
CA GLU A 71 -11.01 13.37 19.33
C GLU A 71 -10.94 14.86 19.74
N GLU A 72 -9.73 15.42 19.71
CA GLU A 72 -9.57 16.88 19.70
C GLU A 72 -10.28 17.43 18.46
N GLN A 73 -11.44 18.03 18.66
CA GLN A 73 -12.17 18.72 17.60
C GLN A 73 -11.36 19.93 17.15
N GLU A 74 -10.83 19.88 15.93
CA GLU A 74 -10.09 21.01 15.36
C GLU A 74 -11.00 22.25 15.20
N PRO A 75 -10.46 23.47 15.44
CA PRO A 75 -11.24 24.70 15.38
C PRO A 75 -11.83 24.95 13.98
N PRO A 76 -13.03 25.57 13.89
CA PRO A 76 -13.82 25.68 12.66
C PRO A 76 -13.12 26.43 11.51
N HIS A 77 -12.09 27.22 11.79
CA HIS A 77 -11.30 27.97 10.80
C HIS A 77 -10.26 27.13 10.04
N LYS A 78 -10.03 25.88 10.44
CA LYS A 78 -9.10 24.96 9.76
C LYS A 78 -9.79 24.01 8.77
N ARG A 79 -11.12 24.01 8.66
CA ARG A 79 -11.83 23.10 7.75
C ARG A 79 -11.87 23.67 6.33
N ARG A 80 -11.22 23.00 5.37
CA ARG A 80 -11.32 23.35 3.94
C ARG A 80 -12.77 23.24 3.45
N LYS A 81 -13.24 24.29 2.79
CA LYS A 81 -14.43 24.23 1.95
C LYS A 81 -14.05 23.72 0.56
N TYR A 82 -14.31 22.45 0.30
CA TYR A 82 -14.10 21.87 -1.04
C TYR A 82 -15.19 22.37 -1.99
N TRP A 83 -14.78 22.94 -3.13
CA TRP A 83 -15.68 23.18 -4.26
C TRP A 83 -15.87 21.91 -5.10
N LEU A 84 -14.81 21.10 -5.22
CA LEU A 84 -14.79 19.78 -5.85
C LEU A 84 -13.65 18.95 -5.24
N SER A 85 -13.86 17.65 -5.06
CA SER A 85 -12.85 16.73 -4.53
C SER A 85 -12.91 15.40 -5.29
N GLU A 86 -12.06 15.25 -6.31
CA GLU A 86 -11.97 14.02 -7.12
C GLU A 86 -10.86 13.08 -6.64
N ARG A 87 -9.84 13.63 -5.98
CA ARG A 87 -8.67 12.87 -5.51
C ARG A 87 -9.11 11.81 -4.50
N THR A 88 -8.70 10.57 -4.73
CA THR A 88 -8.93 9.51 -3.75
C THR A 88 -7.88 9.59 -2.65
N ILE A 89 -8.34 9.76 -1.41
CA ILE A 89 -7.52 9.93 -0.20
C ILE A 89 -7.83 8.77 0.75
N GLY A 90 -6.83 8.38 1.55
CA GLY A 90 -6.95 7.36 2.59
C GLY A 90 -5.76 6.42 2.58
N GLU A 91 -5.96 5.24 3.17
CA GLU A 91 -4.98 4.17 3.24
C GLU A 91 -5.16 3.22 2.06
N PHE A 92 -4.07 2.63 1.59
CA PHE A 92 -4.11 1.49 0.69
C PHE A 92 -3.18 0.38 1.18
N VAL A 93 -3.56 -0.85 0.85
CA VAL A 93 -2.75 -2.04 1.01
C VAL A 93 -2.78 -2.78 -0.31
N LYS A 94 -1.62 -3.15 -0.83
CA LYS A 94 -1.46 -3.98 -2.01
C LYS A 94 -0.60 -5.17 -1.63
N GLU A 95 -1.09 -6.36 -1.93
CA GLU A 95 -0.35 -7.61 -1.77
C GLU A 95 -0.02 -8.16 -3.15
N VAL A 96 1.22 -8.62 -3.32
CA VAL A 96 1.69 -9.25 -4.55
C VAL A 96 2.36 -10.57 -4.21
N GLN A 97 1.84 -11.63 -4.82
CA GLN A 97 2.39 -12.98 -4.72
C GLN A 97 3.24 -13.26 -5.96
N PHE A 98 4.50 -13.61 -5.77
CA PHE A 98 5.40 -14.00 -6.86
C PHE A 98 5.29 -15.51 -7.14
N PRO A 99 5.24 -15.93 -8.42
CA PRO A 99 5.05 -17.34 -8.79
C PRO A 99 6.34 -18.17 -8.75
N GLU A 100 7.51 -17.53 -8.73
CA GLU A 100 8.83 -18.17 -8.64
C GLU A 100 9.58 -17.65 -7.41
N ASP A 101 10.63 -18.37 -7.01
CA ASP A 101 11.55 -17.95 -5.96
C ASP A 101 12.26 -16.63 -6.35
N ILE A 102 12.44 -15.76 -5.37
CA ILE A 102 12.95 -14.40 -5.55
C ILE A 102 14.07 -14.10 -4.55
N ASP A 103 14.95 -13.18 -4.94
CA ASP A 103 16.03 -12.69 -4.09
C ASP A 103 15.50 -11.47 -3.31
N VAL A 104 14.90 -11.76 -2.15
CA VAL A 104 14.30 -10.80 -1.23
C VAL A 104 15.31 -9.72 -0.80
N GLU A 105 16.55 -10.10 -0.52
CA GLU A 105 17.60 -9.17 -0.03
C GLU A 105 17.99 -8.14 -1.09
N SER A 106 17.87 -8.49 -2.37
CA SER A 106 18.17 -7.60 -3.49
C SER A 106 17.06 -6.61 -3.87
N THR A 107 15.92 -6.63 -3.16
CA THR A 107 14.74 -5.80 -3.46
C THR A 107 15.11 -4.32 -3.48
N SER A 108 14.77 -3.62 -4.56
CA SER A 108 15.00 -2.17 -4.71
C SER A 108 13.66 -1.42 -4.73
N VAL A 109 13.56 -0.36 -3.94
CA VAL A 109 12.36 0.49 -3.85
C VAL A 109 12.75 1.94 -4.08
N ARG A 110 12.04 2.63 -4.98
CA ARG A 110 12.29 4.03 -5.30
C ARG A 110 10.97 4.77 -5.46
N LEU A 111 10.82 5.93 -4.82
CA LEU A 111 9.73 6.87 -5.08
C LEU A 111 10.28 8.06 -5.85
N ASP A 112 9.76 8.29 -7.06
CA ASP A 112 10.18 9.37 -7.94
C ASP A 112 8.98 9.93 -8.72
N ALA A 113 8.86 11.26 -8.78
CA ALA A 113 7.75 11.97 -9.40
C ALA A 113 6.33 11.48 -9.01
N GLY A 114 6.16 10.95 -7.79
CA GLY A 114 4.88 10.39 -7.33
C GLY A 114 4.57 8.98 -7.83
N LEU A 115 5.55 8.28 -8.41
CA LEU A 115 5.47 6.88 -8.82
C LEU A 115 6.42 6.04 -7.95
N LEU A 116 5.88 5.01 -7.30
CA LEU A 116 6.64 4.04 -6.54
C LEU A 116 7.06 2.91 -7.46
N TYR A 117 8.36 2.70 -7.58
CA TYR A 117 8.98 1.61 -8.31
C TYR A 117 9.47 0.57 -7.31
N VAL A 118 9.11 -0.69 -7.53
CA VAL A 118 9.65 -1.83 -6.80
C VAL A 118 10.22 -2.82 -7.81
N GLU A 119 11.51 -3.13 -7.68
CA GLU A 119 12.21 -4.14 -8.48
C GLU A 119 12.61 -5.30 -7.58
N VAL A 120 12.22 -6.52 -7.97
CA VAL A 120 12.52 -7.76 -7.26
C VAL A 120 13.23 -8.72 -8.21
N LYS A 121 14.43 -9.19 -7.88
CA LYS A 121 15.15 -10.13 -8.74
C LYS A 121 14.62 -11.55 -8.57
N LYS A 122 14.59 -12.29 -9.68
CA LYS A 122 14.32 -13.73 -9.67
C LYS A 122 15.54 -14.47 -9.13
N MET A 123 15.33 -15.53 -8.36
CA MET A 123 16.42 -16.41 -7.95
C MET A 123 16.97 -17.15 -9.15
N GLU A 124 18.30 -17.27 -9.22
CA GLU A 124 18.96 -18.16 -10.16
C GLU A 124 18.45 -19.59 -9.96
N LYS A 125 17.88 -20.19 -11.02
CA LYS A 125 17.30 -21.53 -10.95
C LYS A 125 18.40 -22.53 -10.61
N ARG A 126 18.46 -22.98 -9.35
CA ARG A 126 19.27 -24.14 -8.99
C ARG A 126 18.79 -25.32 -9.83
N ARG A 127 19.69 -26.00 -10.54
CA ARG A 127 19.35 -27.24 -11.27
C ARG A 127 18.69 -28.19 -10.29
N ARG A 128 17.39 -28.45 -10.47
CA ARG A 128 16.67 -29.45 -9.68
C ARG A 128 17.40 -30.78 -9.86
N ALA A 129 17.89 -31.36 -8.77
CA ALA A 129 18.44 -32.70 -8.80
C ALA A 129 17.28 -33.67 -9.07
N LYS A 130 17.45 -34.56 -10.04
CA LYS A 130 16.51 -35.64 -10.28
C LYS A 130 16.64 -36.61 -9.09
N VAL A 131 15.57 -36.79 -8.33
CA VAL A 131 15.51 -37.82 -7.29
C VAL A 131 14.90 -39.06 -7.94
N GLU A 132 15.62 -40.17 -7.92
CA GLU A 132 15.07 -41.47 -8.31
C GLU A 132 14.39 -42.11 -7.09
N VAL A 133 13.27 -42.77 -7.34
CA VAL A 133 12.49 -43.49 -6.33
C VAL A 133 13.06 -44.91 -6.24
N GLU A 134 13.39 -45.36 -5.02
CA GLU A 134 13.68 -46.78 -4.74
C GLU A 134 12.39 -47.61 -4.63
#